data_AF-A0A2W2G9U2-F1
#
_entry.id   AF-A0A2W2G9U2-F1
#
_cell.length_a   1.000
_cell.length_b   1.000
_cell.length_c   1.000
_cell.angle_alpha   90.00
_cell.angle_beta   90.00
_cell.angle_gamma   90.00
#
_symmetry.space_group_name_H-M   'P 1'
#
loop_
_entity.id
_entity.type
_entity.pdbx_description
1 polymer ?
#
loop_
_entity_poly.entity_id
_entity_poly.type
_entity_poly.pdbx_seq_one_letter_code
_entity_poly.pdbx_strand_id
1 'polypeptide(L)'
;SGPSAQAEMSTGGGAGADVEIVNALAAMPPLAPRIEPGGGFGWGGPISGARVLASVARDAVELFTGPAAARVRECAAHNCRLLFVDASRPGRRRWCAMEHCGNRHKVRAHRGRA
;
A
#
# COMPACT_ATOMS: atom_id res chain seq x y z
N SER A 1 44.10 -1.93 6.59
CA SER A 1 43.23 -2.56 7.60
C SER A 1 42.27 -1.50 8.14
N GLY A 2 41.11 -1.35 7.52
CA GLY A 2 40.08 -0.41 7.97
C GLY A 2 38.99 -1.18 8.72
N PRO A 3 38.42 -0.64 9.80
CA PRO A 3 37.19 -1.19 10.35
C PRO A 3 36.00 -0.64 9.56
N SER A 4 35.30 -1.55 8.88
CA SER A 4 33.99 -1.32 8.28
C SER A 4 32.99 -0.96 9.38
N ALA A 5 32.51 0.28 9.39
CA ALA A 5 31.31 0.67 10.12
C ALA A 5 30.10 0.05 9.42
N GLN A 6 29.66 -1.11 9.90
CA GLN A 6 28.38 -1.68 9.51
C GLN A 6 27.30 -0.86 10.21
N ALA A 7 26.62 -0.01 9.45
CA ALA A 7 25.38 0.62 9.88
C ALA A 7 24.31 -0.49 9.94
N GLU A 8 24.14 -1.07 11.13
CA GLU A 8 23.02 -1.95 11.43
C GLU A 8 21.72 -1.15 11.34
N MET A 9 21.01 -1.38 10.24
CA MET A 9 19.70 -0.81 9.97
C MET A 9 18.71 -1.40 10.97
N SER A 10 18.49 -0.68 12.06
CA SER A 10 17.59 -1.06 13.15
C SER A 10 16.13 -0.98 12.69
N THR A 11 15.60 -2.04 12.07
CA THR A 11 14.16 -2.25 11.91
C THR A 11 13.63 -2.97 13.14
N GLY A 12 13.55 -2.26 14.28
CA GLY A 12 13.28 -2.87 15.59
C GLY A 12 12.21 -2.19 16.44
N GLY A 13 11.48 -1.20 15.91
CA GLY A 13 10.40 -0.50 16.63
C GLY A 13 9.20 -0.10 15.76
N GLY A 14 9.13 -0.59 14.52
CA GLY A 14 8.40 0.07 13.43
C GLY A 14 6.89 -0.08 13.45
N ALA A 15 6.33 -1.27 13.68
CA ALA A 15 4.91 -1.49 13.39
C ALA A 15 3.95 -0.73 14.32
N GLY A 16 4.26 -0.63 15.62
CA GLY A 16 3.43 0.11 16.57
C GLY A 16 3.46 1.63 16.30
N ALA A 17 4.66 2.17 16.08
CA ALA A 17 4.85 3.57 15.72
C ALA A 17 4.20 3.92 14.36
N ASP A 18 4.28 3.02 13.38
CA ASP A 18 3.63 3.20 12.08
C ASP A 18 2.11 3.24 12.21
N VAL A 19 1.52 2.37 13.04
CA VAL A 19 0.08 2.38 13.34
C VAL A 19 -0.34 3.67 14.04
N GLU A 20 0.46 4.17 14.99
CA GLU A 20 0.20 5.45 15.64
C GLU A 20 0.23 6.61 14.65
N ILE A 21 1.18 6.64 13.73
CA ILE A 21 1.25 7.64 12.65
C ILE A 21 0.00 7.59 11.77
N VAL A 22 -0.41 6.39 11.34
CA VAL A 22 -1.63 6.22 10.53
C VAL A 22 -2.85 6.73 11.28
N ASN A 23 -3.00 6.37 12.56
CA ASN A 23 -4.12 6.82 13.38
C ASN A 23 -4.13 8.34 13.57
N ALA A 24 -2.97 8.94 13.81
CA ALA A 24 -2.83 10.40 13.97
C ALA A 24 -3.19 11.15 12.68
N LEU A 25 -2.73 10.66 11.52
CA LEU A 25 -3.08 11.24 10.22
C LEU A 25 -4.57 11.05 9.90
N ALA A 26 -5.14 9.88 10.20
CA ALA A 26 -6.56 9.61 9.96
C ALA A 26 -7.47 10.52 10.80
N ALA A 27 -7.03 10.94 11.99
CA ALA A 27 -7.77 11.87 12.85
C ALA A 27 -7.85 13.30 12.28
N MET A 28 -6.96 13.68 11.37
CA MET A 28 -6.96 15.01 10.74
C MET A 28 -8.14 15.17 9.75
N PRO A 29 -8.52 16.42 9.42
CA PRO A 29 -9.55 16.67 8.41
C PRO A 29 -9.11 16.16 7.02
N PRO A 30 -9.84 15.21 6.41
CA PRO A 30 -9.52 14.71 5.07
C PRO A 30 -9.92 15.72 3.99
N LEU A 31 -9.56 15.42 2.74
CA LEU A 31 -10.19 16.06 1.59
C LEU A 31 -11.72 15.94 1.71
N ALA A 32 -12.43 17.00 1.34
CA ALA A 32 -13.90 17.05 1.40
C ALA A 32 -14.45 16.96 -0.02
N PRO A 33 -14.91 15.78 -0.49
CA PRO A 33 -15.64 15.67 -1.75
C PRO A 33 -16.83 16.64 -1.78
N ARG A 34 -17.07 17.29 -2.93
CA ARG A 34 -18.19 18.18 -3.13
C ARG A 34 -18.79 17.97 -4.52
N ILE A 35 -20.12 18.01 -4.59
CA ILE A 35 -20.83 18.12 -5.87
C ILE A 35 -20.87 19.60 -6.24
N GLU A 36 -20.36 19.95 -7.41
CA GLU A 36 -20.37 21.32 -7.90
C GLU A 36 -21.73 21.71 -8.49
N PRO A 37 -22.06 23.00 -8.54
CA PRO A 37 -23.20 23.47 -9.33
C PRO A 37 -23.06 22.98 -10.78
N GLY A 38 -24.01 22.18 -11.25
CA GLY A 38 -23.94 21.48 -12.55
C GLY A 38 -23.67 19.97 -12.46
N GLY A 39 -23.51 19.40 -11.26
CA GLY A 39 -23.37 17.96 -11.04
C GLY A 39 -21.96 17.41 -11.20
N GLY A 40 -20.97 18.29 -11.38
CA GLY A 40 -19.56 17.94 -11.42
C GLY A 40 -18.99 17.54 -10.06
N PHE A 41 -17.81 16.95 -10.06
CA PHE A 41 -17.06 16.61 -8.86
C PHE A 41 -15.98 17.66 -8.59
N GLY A 42 -15.91 18.15 -7.35
CA GLY A 42 -14.87 19.07 -6.89
C GLY A 42 -14.45 18.80 -5.45
N TRP A 43 -13.45 19.55 -5.00
CA TRP A 43 -12.96 19.50 -3.63
C TRP A 43 -13.39 20.74 -2.84
N GLY A 44 -13.85 20.51 -1.61
CA GLY A 44 -14.15 21.53 -0.62
C GLY A 44 -12.90 22.03 0.09
N GLY A 45 -12.72 23.35 0.06
CA GLY A 45 -11.60 24.04 0.68
C GLY A 45 -10.26 23.80 -0.05
N PRO A 46 -9.17 24.36 0.49
CA PRO A 46 -7.84 24.18 -0.08
C PRO A 46 -7.38 22.72 -0.04
N ILE A 47 -6.68 22.31 -1.10
CA ILE A 47 -5.95 21.03 -1.12
C ILE A 47 -4.59 21.27 -0.47
N SER A 48 -4.24 20.43 0.51
CA SER A 48 -2.93 20.43 1.15
C SER A 48 -2.42 19.00 1.32
N GLY A 49 -1.09 18.84 1.39
CA GLY A 49 -0.49 17.52 1.62
C GLY A 49 -1.01 16.84 2.88
N ALA A 50 -1.26 17.60 3.95
CA ALA A 50 -1.85 17.07 5.17
C ALA A 50 -3.26 16.51 4.96
N ARG A 51 -4.12 17.18 4.18
CA ARG A 51 -5.49 16.70 3.89
C ARG A 51 -5.47 15.47 2.98
N VAL A 52 -4.53 15.41 2.03
CA VAL A 52 -4.32 14.22 1.18
C VAL A 52 -3.87 13.03 2.02
N LEU A 53 -2.88 13.22 2.90
CA LEU A 53 -2.40 12.17 3.81
C LEU A 53 -3.52 11.72 4.77
N ALA A 54 -4.33 12.64 5.28
CA ALA A 54 -5.48 12.30 6.12
C ALA A 54 -6.50 11.43 5.38
N SER A 55 -6.81 11.74 4.11
CA SER A 55 -7.66 10.90 3.26
C SER A 55 -7.06 9.50 3.07
N VAL A 56 -5.80 9.42 2.67
CA VAL A 56 -5.11 8.12 2.45
C VAL A 56 -5.04 7.30 3.74
N ALA A 57 -4.78 7.93 4.88
CA ALA A 57 -4.73 7.26 6.17
C ALA A 57 -6.10 6.70 6.57
N ARG A 58 -7.20 7.40 6.29
CA ARG A 58 -8.56 6.89 6.49
C ARG A 58 -8.86 5.70 5.58
N ASP A 59 -8.50 5.78 4.30
CA ASP A 59 -8.65 4.67 3.35
C ASP A 59 -7.85 3.43 3.82
N ALA A 60 -6.64 3.64 4.36
CA ALA A 60 -5.83 2.57 4.93
C ALA A 60 -6.50 1.94 6.16
N VAL A 61 -7.01 2.74 7.09
CA VAL A 61 -7.77 2.23 8.25
C VAL A 61 -8.95 1.39 7.77
N GLU A 62 -9.78 1.91 6.87
CA GLU A 62 -10.93 1.17 6.33
C GLU A 62 -10.51 -0.13 5.65
N LEU A 63 -9.45 -0.10 4.83
CA LEU A 63 -8.95 -1.28 4.14
C LEU A 63 -8.47 -2.37 5.12
N PHE A 64 -7.70 -1.97 6.13
CA PHE A 64 -7.06 -2.90 7.07
C PHE A 64 -7.98 -3.37 8.19
N THR A 65 -9.08 -2.68 8.47
CA THR A 65 -10.09 -3.12 9.46
C THR A 65 -11.38 -3.63 8.82
N GLY A 66 -11.57 -3.42 7.52
CA GLY A 66 -12.79 -3.78 6.79
C GLY A 66 -12.80 -5.20 6.22
N PRO A 67 -13.84 -5.55 5.45
CA PRO A 67 -14.01 -6.90 4.89
C PRO A 67 -12.87 -7.37 3.98
N ALA A 68 -12.10 -6.43 3.42
CA ALA A 68 -10.97 -6.72 2.55
C ALA A 68 -9.68 -7.04 3.31
N ALA A 69 -9.61 -6.81 4.63
CA ALA A 69 -8.40 -6.92 5.43
C ALA A 69 -7.72 -8.29 5.29
N ALA A 70 -8.48 -9.36 5.43
CA ALA A 70 -7.99 -10.74 5.30
C ALA A 70 -7.55 -11.11 3.86
N ARG A 71 -7.83 -10.24 2.88
CA ARG A 71 -7.44 -10.41 1.48
C ARG A 71 -6.28 -9.51 1.06
N VAL A 72 -5.73 -8.68 1.95
CA VAL A 72 -4.50 -7.94 1.65
C VAL A 72 -3.32 -8.90 1.67
N ARG A 73 -2.53 -8.92 0.60
CA ARG A 73 -1.37 -9.81 0.44
C ARG A 73 -0.16 -9.02 -0.06
N GLU A 74 1.03 -9.43 0.35
CA GLU A 74 2.28 -8.99 -0.28
C GLU A 74 2.51 -9.77 -1.58
N CYS A 75 3.04 -9.07 -2.59
CA CYS A 75 3.47 -9.71 -3.82
C CYS A 75 4.57 -10.74 -3.56
N ALA A 76 4.40 -11.98 -4.03
CA ALA A 76 5.38 -13.05 -3.81
C ALA A 76 6.69 -12.89 -4.62
N ALA A 77 6.90 -11.76 -5.31
CA ALA A 77 8.07 -11.55 -6.14
C ALA A 77 9.20 -10.96 -5.29
N HIS A 78 10.36 -11.63 -5.28
CA HIS A 78 11.56 -11.26 -4.52
C HIS A 78 11.98 -9.76 -4.56
N ASN A 79 11.63 -9.02 -5.62
CA ASN A 79 11.95 -7.61 -5.80
C ASN A 79 10.69 -6.71 -5.92
N CYS A 80 9.58 -7.12 -5.30
CA CYS A 80 8.34 -6.35 -5.32
C CYS A 80 7.73 -6.31 -3.91
N ARG A 81 7.65 -5.11 -3.34
CA ARG A 81 7.07 -4.87 -2.00
C ARG A 81 5.63 -4.38 -2.03
N LEU A 82 4.96 -4.51 -3.18
CA LEU A 82 3.58 -4.03 -3.31
C LEU A 82 2.63 -4.93 -2.53
N LEU A 83 1.76 -4.29 -1.75
CA LEU A 83 0.56 -4.89 -1.21
C LEU A 83 -0.55 -4.84 -2.26
N PHE A 84 -1.44 -5.83 -2.25
CA PHE A 84 -2.62 -5.84 -3.11
C PHE A 84 -3.79 -6.54 -2.42
N VAL A 85 -5.00 -6.16 -2.79
CA VAL A 85 -6.22 -6.89 -2.41
C VAL A 85 -6.42 -8.06 -3.37
N ASP A 86 -6.49 -9.27 -2.83
CA ASP A 86 -6.80 -10.46 -3.60
C ASP A 86 -8.29 -10.54 -3.94
N ALA A 87 -8.66 -9.88 -5.03
CA ALA A 87 -10.01 -9.90 -5.60
C ALA A 87 -10.32 -11.20 -6.38
N SER A 88 -9.39 -12.17 -6.45
CA SER A 88 -9.66 -13.41 -7.18
C SER A 88 -10.73 -14.25 -6.48
N ARG A 89 -11.59 -14.92 -7.25
CA ARG A 89 -12.65 -15.79 -6.71
C ARG A 89 -12.12 -16.81 -5.69
N PRO A 90 -10.99 -17.54 -5.94
CA PRO A 90 -10.47 -18.47 -4.94
C PRO A 90 -9.63 -17.81 -3.84
N GLY A 91 -9.31 -16.53 -3.91
CA GLY A 91 -8.47 -15.84 -2.91
C GLY A 91 -7.05 -16.40 -2.82
N ARG A 92 -6.48 -16.85 -3.94
CA ARG A 92 -5.14 -17.51 -4.01
C ARG A 92 -4.17 -16.79 -4.96
N ARG A 93 -4.41 -15.51 -5.24
CA ARG A 93 -3.52 -14.71 -6.10
C ARG A 93 -2.19 -14.48 -5.39
N ARG A 94 -1.08 -14.69 -6.11
CA ARG A 94 0.29 -14.57 -5.57
C ARG A 94 1.04 -13.31 -6.01
N TRP A 95 0.55 -12.62 -7.04
CA TRP A 95 1.27 -11.52 -7.69
C TRP A 95 0.40 -10.26 -7.77
N CYS A 96 0.97 -9.09 -7.50
CA CYS A 96 0.26 -7.80 -7.55
C CYS A 96 -0.37 -7.47 -8.92
N ALA A 97 0.18 -8.02 -10.00
CA ALA A 97 -0.29 -7.91 -11.39
C ALA A 97 0.23 -9.12 -12.18
N MET A 98 -0.60 -9.69 -13.06
CA MET A 98 -0.18 -10.81 -13.90
C MET A 98 0.78 -10.31 -14.97
N GLU A 99 0.47 -9.18 -15.57
CA GLU A 99 1.17 -8.49 -16.65
C GLU A 99 2.62 -8.18 -16.26
N HIS A 100 2.85 -7.91 -14.97
CA HIS A 100 4.14 -7.52 -14.44
C HIS A 100 4.81 -8.65 -13.65
N CYS A 101 4.41 -8.89 -12.40
CA CYS A 101 5.09 -9.84 -11.53
C CYS A 101 4.84 -11.30 -11.93
N GLY A 102 3.62 -11.63 -12.38
CA GLY A 102 3.29 -12.98 -12.85
C GLY A 102 4.10 -13.39 -14.09
N ASN A 103 4.19 -12.51 -15.10
CA ASN A 103 4.93 -12.76 -16.33
C ASN A 103 6.44 -12.83 -16.08
N ARG A 104 7.01 -11.93 -15.27
CA ARG A 104 8.45 -12.00 -14.90
C ARG A 104 8.80 -13.33 -14.24
N HIS A 105 7.94 -13.85 -13.37
CA HIS A 105 8.14 -15.15 -12.76
C HIS A 105 8.11 -16.29 -13.80
N LYS A 106 7.13 -16.29 -14.72
CA LYS A 106 7.03 -17.29 -15.80
C LYS A 106 8.28 -17.31 -16.69
N VAL A 107 8.77 -16.13 -17.10
CA VAL A 107 9.98 -15.99 -17.95
C VAL A 107 11.20 -16.57 -17.25
N ARG A 108 11.43 -16.23 -15.98
CA ARG A 108 12.55 -16.78 -15.20
C ARG A 108 12.48 -18.30 -15.07
N ALA A 109 11.30 -18.82 -14.78
CA ALA A 109 11.09 -20.26 -14.65
C ALA A 109 11.34 -21.00 -15.97
N HIS A 110 10.99 -20.41 -17.11
CA HIS A 110 11.28 -20.99 -18.43
C HIS A 110 12.79 -20.99 -18.72
N ARG A 111 13.50 -19.88 -18.47
CA ARG A 111 14.96 -19.78 -18.65
C ARG A 111 15.76 -20.72 -17.76
N GLY A 112 15.27 -21.06 -16.57
CA GLY A 112 15.93 -22.02 -15.69
C GLY A 112 15.68 -23.50 -16.05
N ARG A 113 14.85 -23.77 -17.05
CA ARG A 113 14.57 -25.13 -17.57
C ARG A 113 15.16 -25.37 -18.96
N ALA A 114 15.59 -24.31 -19.64
CA ALA A 114 16.27 -24.35 -20.93
C ALA A 114 17.79 -24.38 -20.68
#